data_AF-A0A3R6RHU9-F1
#
_entry.id   AF-A0A3R6RHU9-F1
#
_cell.length_a   1.000
_cell.length_b   1.000
_cell.length_c   1.000
_cell.angle_alpha   90.00
_cell.angle_beta   90.00
_cell.angle_gamma   90.00
#
_symmetry.space_group_name_H-M   'P 1'
#
loop_
_entity.id
_entity.type
_entity.pdbx_description
1 polymer ?
#
loop_
_entity_poly.entity_id
_entity_poly.type
_entity_poly.pdbx_seq_one_letter_code
_entity_poly.pdbx_strand_id
1 'polypeptide(L)'
;MGQLEKKCIGCGKTFTVSAKNQVYCTVECRENERRKRHAEMYKKRKRQKKVSKVKEKKEVHMGEIATFNDKAKQMGLTYGQYMIFLQTEKDREERAKIR
;
A
#
# COMPACT_ATOMS: atom_id res chain seq x y z
N MET A 1 37.96 38.90 -6.77
CA MET A 1 37.18 37.70 -7.18
C MET A 1 37.00 36.83 -5.94
N GLY A 2 35.87 36.96 -5.24
CA GLY A 2 35.66 36.25 -3.96
C GLY A 2 35.39 34.77 -4.19
N GLN A 3 36.07 33.89 -3.45
CA GLN A 3 35.67 32.49 -3.36
C GLN A 3 34.28 32.42 -2.72
N LEU A 4 33.37 31.75 -3.41
CA LEU A 4 31.99 31.60 -2.95
C LEU A 4 31.94 30.32 -2.13
N GLU A 5 31.54 30.40 -0.87
CA GLU A 5 31.46 29.26 0.04
C GLU A 5 30.01 28.83 0.25
N LYS A 6 29.76 27.52 0.33
CA LYS A 6 28.43 26.95 0.61
C LYS A 6 28.52 25.76 1.55
N LYS A 7 27.41 25.46 2.23
CA LYS A 7 27.26 24.22 3.02
C LYS A 7 26.82 23.06 2.12
N CYS A 8 27.48 21.91 2.25
CA CYS A 8 27.13 20.69 1.55
C CYS A 8 25.83 20.09 2.09
N ILE A 9 24.85 19.80 1.23
CA ILE A 9 23.60 19.15 1.67
C ILE A 9 23.85 17.73 2.21
N GLY A 10 24.83 17.00 1.68
CA GLY A 10 25.07 15.61 2.07
C GLY A 10 25.78 15.43 3.42
N CYS A 11 26.74 16.29 3.76
CA CYS A 11 27.57 16.16 4.97
C CYS A 11 27.56 17.39 5.89
N GLY A 12 26.95 18.51 5.49
CA GLY A 12 26.83 19.73 6.28
C GLY A 12 28.06 20.64 6.32
N LYS A 13 29.22 20.18 5.84
CA LYS A 13 30.49 20.95 5.85
C LYS A 13 30.45 22.12 4.87
N THR A 14 31.10 23.23 5.24
CA THR A 14 31.34 24.36 4.32
C THR A 14 32.44 23.99 3.33
N PHE A 15 32.27 24.36 2.06
CA PHE A 15 33.25 24.13 1.00
C PHE A 15 33.23 25.27 -0.01
N THR A 16 34.36 25.47 -0.69
CA THR A 16 34.48 26.43 -1.78
C THR A 16 33.80 25.90 -3.03
N VAL A 17 32.88 26.67 -3.60
CA VAL A 17 32.18 26.27 -4.82
C VAL A 17 32.97 26.68 -6.05
N SER A 18 33.14 25.74 -6.98
CA SER A 18 33.66 26.01 -8.32
C SER A 18 32.58 26.57 -9.25
N ALA A 19 31.30 26.24 -8.98
CA ALA A 19 30.16 26.64 -9.77
C ALA A 19 28.98 27.08 -8.89
N LYS A 20 28.20 28.05 -9.37
CA LYS A 20 27.04 28.61 -8.64
C LYS A 20 26.03 27.55 -8.19
N ASN A 21 25.85 26.48 -8.98
CA ASN A 21 24.90 25.40 -8.70
C ASN A 21 25.52 24.19 -8.00
N GLN A 22 26.77 24.28 -7.53
CA GLN A 22 27.39 23.21 -6.76
C GLN A 22 26.80 23.18 -5.34
N VAL A 23 26.18 22.05 -5.00
CA VAL A 23 25.45 21.86 -3.73
C VAL A 23 26.10 20.80 -2.83
N TYR A 24 27.00 20.00 -3.39
CA TYR A 24 27.72 18.95 -2.69
C TYR A 24 29.23 19.23 -2.75
N CYS A 25 29.92 18.99 -1.64
CA CYS A 25 31.37 19.15 -1.56
C CYS A 25 32.12 18.08 -2.38
N THR A 26 31.54 16.89 -2.51
CA THR A 26 32.12 15.76 -3.26
C THR A 26 31.06 15.00 -4.04
N VAL A 27 31.51 14.22 -5.03
CA VAL A 27 30.66 13.27 -5.76
C VAL A 27 30.08 12.23 -4.80
N GLU A 28 30.85 11.76 -3.83
CA GLU A 28 30.39 10.82 -2.81
C GLU A 28 29.21 11.36 -1.98
N CYS A 29 29.26 12.63 -1.57
CA CYS A 29 28.15 13.26 -0.85
C CYS A 29 26.88 13.29 -1.70
N ARG A 30 27.01 13.57 -3.00
CA ARG A 30 25.90 13.55 -3.96
C ARG A 30 25.32 12.14 -4.12
N GLU A 31 26.18 11.13 -4.26
CA GLU A 31 25.75 9.74 -4.45
C GLU A 31 25.11 9.15 -3.20
N ASN A 32 25.68 9.43 -2.02
CA ASN A 32 25.10 8.99 -0.75
C ASN A 32 23.71 9.59 -0.54
N GLU A 33 23.53 10.87 -0.84
CA GLU A 33 22.22 11.53 -0.73
C GLU A 33 21.23 10.99 -1.77
N ARG A 34 21.69 10.70 -2.99
CA ARG A 34 20.88 10.00 -4.01
C ARG A 34 20.45 8.63 -3.49
N ARG A 35 21.36 7.83 -2.91
CA ARG A 35 21.06 6.49 -2.39
C ARG A 35 20.02 6.54 -1.26
N LYS A 36 20.16 7.49 -0.32
CA LYS A 36 19.17 7.73 0.75
C LYS A 36 17.78 8.04 0.16
N ARG A 37 17.69 8.99 -0.77
CA ARG A 37 16.44 9.37 -1.44
C ARG A 37 15.79 8.19 -2.16
N HIS A 38 16.59 7.37 -2.87
CA HIS A 38 16.08 6.17 -3.53
C HIS A 38 15.55 5.14 -2.54
N ALA A 39 16.25 4.91 -1.42
CA ALA A 39 15.80 4.01 -0.37
C ALA A 39 14.48 4.48 0.27
N GLU A 40 14.33 5.78 0.53
CA GLU A 40 13.08 6.36 1.03
C GLU A 40 11.92 6.22 0.04
N MET A 41 12.17 6.52 -1.24
CA MET A 41 11.18 6.34 -2.30
C MET A 41 10.73 4.88 -2.42
N TYR A 42 11.67 3.94 -2.31
CA TYR A 42 11.36 2.51 -2.31
C TYR A 42 10.46 2.12 -1.14
N LYS A 43 10.79 2.57 0.08
CA LYS A 43 9.95 2.36 1.28
C LYS A 43 8.54 2.95 1.09
N LYS A 44 8.44 4.18 0.58
CA LYS A 44 7.16 4.86 0.29
C LYS A 44 6.32 4.07 -0.71
N ARG A 45 6.93 3.61 -1.82
CA ARG A 45 6.24 2.81 -2.85
C ARG A 45 5.76 1.46 -2.30
N LYS A 46 6.55 0.80 -1.46
CA LYS A 46 6.15 -0.47 -0.80
C LYS A 46 4.94 -0.25 0.11
N ARG A 47 4.93 0.83 0.91
CA ARG A 47 3.79 1.21 1.75
C ARG A 47 2.54 1.48 0.92
N GLN A 48 2.66 2.27 -0.15
CA GLN A 48 1.53 2.56 -1.05
C GLN A 48 0.95 1.29 -1.67
N LYS A 49 1.79 0.38 -2.18
CA LYS A 49 1.34 -0.93 -2.70
C LYS A 49 0.62 -1.78 -1.65
N LYS A 50 1.06 -1.74 -0.38
CA LYS A 50 0.37 -2.46 0.70
C LYS A 50 -1.01 -1.85 0.95
N VAL A 51 -1.12 -0.53 0.99
CA VAL A 51 -2.39 0.17 1.17
C VAL A 51 -3.36 -0.10 0.02
N SER A 52 -2.90 -0.05 -1.23
CA SER A 52 -3.75 -0.32 -2.39
C SER A 52 -4.31 -1.75 -2.36
N LYS A 53 -3.48 -2.75 -2.05
CA LYS A 53 -3.93 -4.15 -1.91
C LYS A 53 -4.97 -4.33 -0.80
N VAL A 54 -4.84 -3.62 0.31
CA VAL A 54 -5.85 -3.68 1.39
C VAL A 54 -7.17 -3.05 0.96
N LYS A 55 -7.12 -1.91 0.25
CA LYS A 55 -8.31 -1.26 -0.28
C LYS A 55 -9.04 -2.16 -1.28
N GLU A 56 -8.31 -2.72 -2.24
CA GLU A 56 -8.84 -3.65 -3.23
C GLU A 56 -9.53 -4.86 -2.57
N LYS A 57 -8.87 -5.50 -1.59
CA LYS A 57 -9.49 -6.60 -0.82
C LYS A 57 -10.77 -6.18 -0.09
N LYS A 58 -10.81 -4.97 0.46
CA LYS A 58 -11.99 -4.45 1.15
C LYS A 58 -13.14 -4.19 0.17
N GLU A 59 -12.84 -3.63 -1.00
CA GLU A 59 -13.82 -3.39 -2.06
C GLU A 59 -14.40 -4.70 -2.59
N VAL A 60 -13.54 -5.70 -2.85
CA VAL A 60 -13.98 -7.05 -3.24
C VAL A 60 -14.88 -7.66 -2.18
N HIS A 61 -14.47 -7.65 -0.91
CA HIS A 61 -15.26 -8.21 0.18
C HIS A 61 -16.63 -7.51 0.37
N MET A 62 -16.66 -6.19 0.24
CA MET A 62 -17.93 -5.45 0.28
C MET A 62 -18.83 -5.79 -0.91
N GLY A 63 -18.25 -5.98 -2.09
CA GLY A 63 -18.97 -6.46 -3.28
C GLY A 63 -19.57 -7.84 -3.06
N GLU A 64 -18.80 -8.78 -2.50
CA GLU A 64 -19.30 -10.11 -2.11
C GLU A 64 -20.51 -9.99 -1.17
N ILE A 65 -20.40 -9.22 -0.08
CA ILE A 65 -21.52 -9.01 0.86
C ILE A 65 -22.76 -8.45 0.15
N ALA A 66 -22.59 -7.50 -0.77
CA ALA A 66 -23.70 -6.96 -1.54
C ALA A 66 -24.41 -8.05 -2.37
N THR A 67 -23.65 -8.95 -3.01
CA THR A 67 -24.24 -10.07 -3.77
C THR A 67 -25.03 -11.04 -2.88
N PHE A 68 -24.56 -11.31 -1.65
CA PHE A 68 -25.31 -12.14 -0.70
C PHE A 68 -26.62 -11.46 -0.26
N ASN A 69 -26.60 -10.13 -0.06
CA ASN A 69 -27.81 -9.38 0.26
C ASN A 69 -28.83 -9.42 -0.88
N ASP A 70 -28.40 -9.31 -2.14
CA ASP A 70 -29.29 -9.38 -3.28
C ASP A 70 -29.92 -10.76 -3.43
N LYS A 71 -29.13 -11.83 -3.24
CA LYS A 71 -29.65 -13.21 -3.22
C LYS A 71 -30.66 -13.43 -2.09
N ALA A 72 -30.36 -12.91 -0.89
CA ALA A 72 -31.30 -12.97 0.24
C ALA A 72 -32.62 -12.30 -0.14
N LYS A 73 -32.59 -11.08 -0.69
CA LYS A 73 -33.77 -10.34 -1.16
C LYS A 73 -34.55 -11.09 -2.24
N GLN A 74 -33.87 -11.68 -3.22
CA GLN A 74 -34.50 -12.45 -4.29
C GLN A 74 -35.32 -13.64 -3.75
N MET A 75 -34.90 -14.22 -2.63
CA MET A 75 -35.61 -15.31 -1.96
C MET A 75 -36.57 -14.82 -0.86
N GLY A 76 -36.78 -13.51 -0.74
CA GLY A 76 -37.62 -12.92 0.31
C GLY A 76 -37.05 -13.11 1.72
N LEU A 77 -35.74 -13.36 1.84
CA LEU A 77 -35.04 -13.56 3.11
C LEU A 77 -34.24 -12.30 3.48
N THR A 78 -34.10 -12.06 4.78
CA THR A 78 -33.03 -11.18 5.28
C THR A 78 -31.67 -11.87 5.13
N TYR A 79 -30.58 -11.09 5.15
CA TYR A 79 -29.22 -11.66 5.10
C TYR A 79 -28.99 -12.75 6.16
N GLY A 80 -29.41 -12.49 7.40
CA GLY A 80 -29.28 -13.46 8.50
C GLY A 80 -30.08 -14.75 8.24
N GLN A 81 -31.30 -14.64 7.73
CA GLN A 81 -32.11 -15.82 7.36
C GLN A 81 -31.51 -16.58 6.19
N TYR A 82 -30.93 -15.87 5.21
CA TYR A 82 -30.23 -16.50 4.09
C TYR A 82 -28.99 -17.28 4.55
N MET A 83 -28.24 -16.75 5.53
CA MET A 83 -27.11 -17.47 6.11
C MET A 83 -27.56 -18.74 6.85
N ILE A 84 -28.66 -18.69 7.59
CA ILE A 84 -29.26 -19.88 8.23
C ILE A 84 -29.68 -20.89 7.16
N PHE A 85 -30.34 -20.44 6.08
CA PHE A 85 -30.74 -21.28 4.96
C PHE A 85 -29.55 -22.02 4.33
N LEU A 86 -28.46 -21.31 4.02
CA LEU A 86 -27.24 -21.93 3.46
C LEU A 86 -26.63 -22.98 4.41
N GLN A 87 -26.61 -22.70 5.71
CA GLN A 87 -26.12 -23.64 6.71
C GLN A 87 -26.99 -24.90 6.75
N THR A 88 -28.32 -24.75 6.72
CA THR A 88 -29.24 -25.89 6.74
C THR A 88 -29.14 -26.77 5.50
N GLU A 89 -28.91 -26.18 4.32
CA GLU A 89 -28.68 -26.95 3.08
C GLU A 89 -27.36 -27.72 3.15
N LYS A 90 -26.29 -27.08 3.63
CA LYS A 90 -24.98 -27.73 3.84
C LYS A 90 -25.08 -28.90 4.81
N ASP A 91 -25.76 -28.72 5.95
CA ASP A 91 -25.96 -29.78 6.94
C ASP A 91 -26.76 -30.95 6.35
N ARG A 92 -27.72 -30.67 5.45
CA ARG A 92 -28.50 -31.70 4.75
C ARG A 92 -27.62 -32.49 3.77
N GLU A 93 -26.76 -31.82 3.01
CA GLU A 93 -25.79 -32.46 2.12
C GLU A 93 -24.78 -33.33 2.89
N GLU A 94 -24.24 -32.84 4.01
CA GLU A 94 -23.31 -33.60 4.85
C GLU A 94 -23.96 -34.85 5.43
N ARG A 95 -25.22 -34.75 5.90
CA ARG A 95 -26.00 -35.91 6.36
C ARG A 95 -26.28 -36.91 5.23
N ALA A 96 -26.51 -36.43 4.00
CA ALA A 96 -26.74 -37.29 2.84
C ALA A 96 -25.49 -38.09 2.41
N LYS A 97 -24.28 -37.57 2.70
CA LYS A 97 -23.01 -38.27 2.42
C LYS A 97 -22.70 -39.43 3.38
N ILE A 98 -23.36 -39.45 4.53
CA ILE A 98 -23.17 -40.46 5.59
C ILE A 98 -24.18 -41.60 5.44
N ARG A 99 -25.19 -41.44 4.59
CA ARG A 99 -26.25 -42.41 4.31
C ARG A 99 -25.94 -43.23 3.06
#